data_AF-A0A812NNP5-F1
#
_entry.id   AF-A0A812NNP5-F1
#
_cell.length_a   1.000
_cell.length_b   1.000
_cell.length_c   1.000
_cell.angle_alpha   90.00
_cell.angle_beta   90.00
_cell.angle_gamma   90.00
#
_symmetry.space_group_name_H-M   'P 1'
#
loop_
_entity.id
_entity.type
_entity.pdbx_description
1 polymer ?
#
loop_
_entity_poly.entity_id
_entity_poly.type
_entity_poly.pdbx_seq_one_letter_code
_entity_poly.pdbx_strand_id
1 'polypeptide(L)'
;MAETEADGDTKDVKPVEYRVLQGPLFKKPGRDPTSQKVIKLNRKVGTKVQSTGRTWQGPAGGLWLELVGDKPGWLLVEGPGFNQPGPLLEEVRSGDEEPVVLYALSPIDDSKFCDICLRPSQTVKQAKHWLALRLPGLKVESIIVAKEKPSEKTHGQGLRNFPANWILEDEVRIRDTPFKDGDELVFFYMGDAAQDVAEAQARVAPEG
;
A
#
# COMPACT_ATOMS: atom_id res chain seq x y z
N MET A 1 29.72 -20.79 36.80
CA MET A 1 29.12 -20.03 35.68
C MET A 1 28.39 -21.04 34.84
N ALA A 2 27.06 -21.01 34.86
CA ALA A 2 26.24 -21.99 34.14
C ALA A 2 25.94 -21.43 32.76
N GLU A 3 26.48 -22.06 31.72
CA GLU A 3 26.05 -21.84 30.34
C GLU A 3 24.69 -22.50 30.20
N THR A 4 23.64 -21.69 30.16
CA THR A 4 22.29 -22.16 29.87
C THR A 4 22.24 -22.53 28.39
N GLU A 5 22.48 -23.80 28.08
CA GLU A 5 22.26 -24.36 26.74
C GLU A 5 20.77 -24.21 26.40
N ALA A 6 20.46 -23.23 25.55
CA ALA A 6 19.15 -23.06 24.97
C ALA A 6 18.94 -24.18 23.94
N ASP A 7 18.50 -25.34 24.43
CA ASP A 7 18.05 -26.47 23.63
C ASP A 7 16.74 -26.07 22.93
N GLY A 8 16.89 -25.28 21.87
CA GLY A 8 15.82 -24.73 21.09
C GLY A 8 15.32 -25.74 20.08
N ASP A 9 14.32 -26.53 20.49
CA ASP A 9 13.45 -27.33 19.63
C ASP A 9 13.11 -26.52 18.37
N THR A 10 13.87 -26.77 17.31
CA THR A 10 13.78 -26.05 16.04
C THR A 10 12.64 -26.71 15.27
N LYS A 11 11.43 -26.64 15.83
CA LYS A 11 10.20 -27.08 15.14
C LYS A 11 10.25 -26.47 13.76
N ASP A 12 10.08 -27.29 12.73
CA ASP A 12 10.10 -26.90 11.32
C ASP A 12 9.19 -25.69 11.09
N VAL A 13 9.76 -24.49 11.20
CA VAL A 13 9.02 -23.25 10.97
C VAL A 13 8.87 -23.13 9.48
N LYS A 14 7.69 -23.47 8.97
CA LYS A 14 7.36 -23.31 7.57
C LYS A 14 7.47 -21.82 7.22
N PRO A 15 8.32 -21.42 6.26
CA PRO A 15 8.40 -20.03 5.82
C PRO A 15 7.04 -19.51 5.38
N VAL A 16 6.73 -18.28 5.76
CA VAL A 16 5.52 -17.54 5.36
C VAL A 16 5.92 -16.42 4.43
N GLU A 17 5.14 -16.19 3.38
CA GLU A 17 5.36 -15.11 2.44
C GLU A 17 4.50 -13.90 2.79
N TYR A 18 5.07 -12.71 2.69
CA TYR A 18 4.32 -11.46 2.79
C TYR A 18 4.53 -10.62 1.53
N ARG A 19 3.48 -9.97 1.07
CA ARG A 19 3.46 -9.07 -0.09
C ARG A 19 3.66 -7.64 0.37
N VAL A 20 4.51 -6.91 -0.34
CA VAL A 20 4.76 -5.48 -0.14
C VAL A 20 3.59 -4.67 -0.69
N LEU A 21 2.87 -3.97 0.18
CA LEU A 21 1.75 -3.10 -0.19
C LEU A 21 2.16 -1.64 -0.39
N GLN A 22 3.28 -1.21 0.21
CA GLN A 22 3.79 0.16 0.12
C GLN A 22 5.30 0.16 -0.17
N GLY A 23 5.76 1.12 -0.97
CA GLY A 23 7.18 1.21 -1.35
C GLY A 23 8.12 1.42 -0.16
N PRO A 24 7.87 2.43 0.68
CA PRO A 24 8.58 2.61 1.94
C PRO A 24 8.27 1.50 2.95
N LEU A 25 9.31 0.80 3.41
CA LEU A 25 9.25 -0.15 4.51
C LEU A 25 10.19 0.28 5.64
N PHE A 26 9.91 -0.20 6.85
CA PHE A 26 10.73 0.08 8.02
C PHE A 26 11.26 -1.24 8.59
N LYS A 27 12.56 -1.27 8.85
CA LYS A 27 13.26 -2.47 9.32
C LYS A 27 14.00 -2.18 10.63
N LYS A 28 13.87 -3.07 11.61
CA LYS A 28 14.81 -3.18 12.73
C LYS A 28 15.88 -4.22 12.35
N PRO A 29 17.17 -3.85 12.24
CA PRO A 29 18.22 -4.80 11.88
C PRO A 29 18.58 -5.70 13.08
N GLY A 30 18.93 -6.95 12.80
CA GLY A 30 19.31 -7.92 13.82
C GLY A 30 18.15 -8.79 14.30
N ARG A 31 18.44 -9.77 15.16
CA ARG A 31 17.42 -10.73 15.63
C ARG A 31 16.58 -10.19 16.78
N ASP A 32 17.07 -9.19 17.50
CA ASP A 32 16.36 -8.59 18.62
C ASP A 32 15.27 -7.61 18.14
N PRO A 33 13.97 -7.91 18.35
CA PRO A 33 12.89 -7.02 17.96
C PRO A 33 12.84 -5.74 18.81
N THR A 34 13.45 -5.72 20.00
CA THR A 34 13.40 -4.58 20.92
C THR A 34 14.40 -3.47 20.58
N SER A 35 15.26 -3.71 19.60
CA SER A 35 16.22 -2.73 19.10
C SER A 35 15.53 -1.41 18.74
N GLN A 36 16.08 -0.30 19.22
CA GLN A 36 15.57 1.04 18.92
C GLN A 36 15.93 1.51 17.51
N LYS A 37 16.93 0.88 16.88
CA LYS A 37 17.37 1.25 15.54
C LYS A 37 16.32 0.82 14.51
N VAL A 38 15.73 1.79 13.82
CA VAL A 38 14.84 1.56 12.67
C VAL A 38 15.48 2.20 11.44
N ILE A 39 15.57 1.45 10.34
CA ILE A 39 16.02 1.95 9.05
C ILE A 39 14.87 1.94 8.05
N LYS A 40 14.82 2.94 7.18
CA LYS A 40 13.89 2.99 6.06
C LYS A 40 14.49 2.25 4.87
N LEU A 41 13.70 1.39 4.25
CA LEU A 41 14.02 0.66 3.02
C LEU A 41 12.98 1.03 1.96
N ASN A 42 13.37 1.02 0.69
CA ASN A 42 12.42 1.09 -0.40
C ASN A 42 12.37 -0.28 -1.09
N ARG A 43 11.17 -0.85 -1.22
CA ARG A 43 10.91 -2.10 -1.94
C ARG A 43 9.88 -1.84 -3.03
N LYS A 44 9.92 -2.63 -4.10
CA LYS A 44 8.90 -2.54 -5.15
C LYS A 44 7.58 -3.10 -4.61
N VAL A 45 6.49 -2.34 -4.75
CA VAL A 45 5.13 -2.80 -4.41
C VAL A 45 4.77 -4.05 -5.21
N GLY A 46 4.03 -4.97 -4.60
CA GLY A 46 3.67 -6.28 -5.16
C GLY A 46 4.74 -7.36 -4.98
N THR A 47 6.00 -7.01 -4.68
CA THR A 47 7.03 -8.03 -4.41
C THR A 47 6.77 -8.79 -3.11
N LYS A 48 7.29 -10.02 -3.01
CA LYS A 48 7.15 -10.88 -1.83
C LYS A 48 8.43 -10.88 -0.98
N VAL A 49 8.27 -11.01 0.33
CA VAL A 49 9.35 -11.20 1.31
C VAL A 49 9.11 -12.49 2.09
N GLN A 50 10.18 -13.25 2.33
CA GLN A 50 10.14 -14.47 3.13
C GLN A 50 10.27 -14.13 4.61
N SER A 51 9.45 -14.76 5.43
CA SER A 51 9.38 -14.58 6.88
C SER A 51 9.33 -15.91 7.61
N THR A 52 9.71 -15.90 8.89
CA THR A 52 9.52 -17.03 9.81
C THR A 52 8.06 -17.14 10.26
N GLY A 53 7.20 -16.16 9.93
CA GLY A 53 5.85 -16.04 10.48
C GLY A 53 5.81 -15.54 11.93
N ARG A 54 6.96 -15.33 12.58
CA ARG A 54 6.99 -14.76 13.92
C ARG A 54 6.70 -13.26 13.86
N THR A 55 5.82 -12.83 14.74
CA THR A 55 5.46 -11.42 14.88
C THR A 55 5.78 -10.90 16.27
N TRP A 56 6.05 -9.61 16.36
CA TRP A 56 6.25 -8.91 17.62
C TRP A 56 5.51 -7.58 17.60
N GLN A 57 4.73 -7.31 18.65
CA GLN A 57 4.07 -6.01 18.82
C GLN A 57 4.97 -5.08 19.62
N GLY A 58 5.36 -3.97 19.01
CA GLY A 58 6.22 -2.99 19.64
C GLY A 58 5.50 -2.13 20.68
N PRO A 59 6.26 -1.40 21.51
CA PRO A 59 5.69 -0.57 22.59
C PRO A 59 4.77 0.54 22.08
N ALA A 60 4.97 1.03 20.86
CA ALA A 60 4.09 2.00 20.20
C ALA A 60 2.90 1.35 19.47
N GLY A 61 2.67 0.05 19.65
CA GLY A 61 1.55 -0.70 19.06
C GLY A 61 1.79 -1.26 17.65
N GLY A 62 2.89 -0.89 16.98
CA GLY A 62 3.20 -1.39 15.64
C GLY A 62 3.51 -2.90 15.61
N LEU A 63 3.00 -3.60 14.61
CA LEU A 63 3.19 -5.03 14.37
C LEU A 63 4.42 -5.25 13.48
N TRP A 64 5.36 -6.05 13.96
CA TRP A 64 6.61 -6.36 13.26
C TRP A 64 6.68 -7.84 12.89
N LEU A 65 7.29 -8.13 11.76
CA LEU A 65 7.44 -9.46 11.17
C LEU A 65 8.92 -9.83 11.03
N GLU A 66 9.31 -10.97 11.59
CA GLU A 66 10.69 -11.46 11.51
C GLU A 66 11.01 -11.98 10.09
N LEU A 67 12.15 -11.57 9.55
CA LEU A 67 12.63 -11.98 8.22
C LEU A 67 13.50 -13.24 8.27
N VAL A 68 13.38 -14.08 7.23
CA VAL A 68 14.29 -15.21 6.96
C VAL A 68 15.48 -14.77 6.10
N GLY A 69 16.65 -15.40 6.31
CA GLY A 69 17.82 -15.33 5.42
C GLY A 69 19.01 -14.54 5.98
N ASP A 70 19.97 -14.24 5.10
CA ASP A 70 21.30 -13.68 5.45
C ASP A 70 21.24 -12.27 6.05
N LYS A 71 20.13 -11.57 5.86
CA LYS A 71 19.90 -10.22 6.38
C LYS A 71 18.77 -10.24 7.40
N PRO A 72 18.96 -10.83 8.59
CA PRO A 72 17.92 -10.93 9.61
C PRO A 72 17.44 -9.55 10.04
N GLY A 73 16.24 -9.52 10.61
CA GLY A 73 15.60 -8.29 11.04
C GLY A 73 14.10 -8.43 11.13
N TRP A 74 13.47 -7.33 11.52
CA TRP A 74 12.04 -7.24 11.67
C TRP A 74 11.50 -6.16 10.75
N LEU A 75 10.55 -6.48 9.89
CA LEU A 75 9.84 -5.49 9.07
C LEU A 75 8.55 -5.06 9.73
N LEU A 76 8.25 -3.77 9.70
CA LEU A 76 6.95 -3.27 10.12
C LEU A 76 5.88 -3.76 9.12
N VAL A 77 4.85 -4.44 9.64
CA VAL A 77 3.65 -4.84 8.90
C VAL A 77 2.67 -3.69 8.88
N GLU A 78 2.38 -3.11 10.04
CA GLU A 78 1.50 -1.95 10.20
C GLU A 78 1.75 -1.29 11.56
N GLY A 79 1.44 0.00 11.70
CA GLY A 79 1.53 0.69 12.99
C GLY A 79 1.70 2.20 12.88
N PRO A 80 1.50 2.93 14.00
CA PRO A 80 1.64 4.37 14.04
C PRO A 80 3.11 4.83 14.00
N GLY A 81 3.31 6.13 13.82
CA GLY A 81 4.62 6.80 14.01
C GLY A 81 5.53 6.89 12.78
N PHE A 82 5.09 6.38 11.62
CA PHE A 82 5.90 6.35 10.40
C PHE A 82 5.36 7.20 9.25
N ASN A 83 4.26 7.92 9.49
CA ASN A 83 3.54 8.70 8.48
C ASN A 83 3.24 7.87 7.21
N GLN A 84 2.94 6.59 7.40
CA GLN A 84 2.48 5.68 6.35
C GLN A 84 1.10 5.16 6.76
N PRO A 85 0.04 5.57 6.04
CA PRO A 85 -1.31 5.16 6.37
C PRO A 85 -1.57 3.73 5.88
N GLY A 86 -2.15 2.91 6.76
CA GLY A 86 -2.52 1.51 6.50
C GLY A 86 -1.35 0.52 6.47
N PRO A 87 -1.60 -0.73 6.05
CA PRO A 87 -0.62 -1.80 6.12
C PRO A 87 0.48 -1.66 5.08
N LEU A 88 1.70 -1.98 5.49
CA LEU A 88 2.92 -2.06 4.68
C LEU A 88 3.10 -3.42 4.03
N LEU A 89 2.66 -4.47 4.72
CA LEU A 89 2.78 -5.86 4.30
C LEU A 89 1.43 -6.58 4.47
N GLU A 90 1.14 -7.54 3.59
CA GLU A 90 0.00 -8.47 3.70
C GLU A 90 0.51 -9.90 3.62
N GLU A 91 0.03 -10.78 4.49
CA GLU A 91 0.35 -12.22 4.43
C GLU A 91 -0.19 -12.82 3.12
N VAL A 92 0.66 -13.55 2.39
CA VAL A 92 0.26 -14.29 1.18
C VAL A 92 -0.14 -15.70 1.56
N ARG A 93 -1.40 -16.04 1.34
CA ARG A 93 -1.95 -17.37 1.61
C ARG A 93 -1.93 -18.24 0.37
N SER A 94 -1.95 -19.55 0.59
CA SER A 94 -2.07 -20.51 -0.53
C SER A 94 -3.40 -20.32 -1.24
N GLY A 95 -3.36 -20.15 -2.56
CA GLY A 95 -4.53 -19.85 -3.37
C GLY A 95 -4.86 -18.37 -3.51
N ASP A 96 -4.09 -17.48 -2.88
CA ASP A 96 -4.24 -16.04 -3.12
C ASP A 96 -3.99 -15.71 -4.60
N GLU A 97 -4.83 -14.84 -5.13
CA GLU A 97 -4.67 -14.31 -6.47
C GLU A 97 -3.38 -13.47 -6.57
N GLU A 98 -2.68 -13.57 -7.70
CA GLU A 98 -1.54 -12.69 -7.98
C GLU A 98 -2.09 -11.28 -8.25
N PRO A 99 -1.58 -10.25 -7.54
CA PRO A 99 -2.15 -8.92 -7.60
C PRO A 99 -1.74 -8.22 -8.90
N VAL A 100 -2.47 -7.16 -9.21
CA VAL A 100 -2.10 -6.15 -10.18
C VAL A 100 -1.56 -4.93 -9.42
N VAL A 101 -0.37 -4.46 -9.77
CA VAL A 101 0.20 -3.22 -9.24
C VAL A 101 -0.04 -2.10 -10.23
N LEU A 102 -0.86 -1.12 -9.83
CA LEU A 102 -1.15 0.07 -10.64
C LEU A 102 -0.43 1.27 -10.04
N TYR A 103 -0.01 2.22 -10.86
CA TYR A 103 0.48 3.51 -10.36
C TYR A 103 -0.60 4.58 -10.47
N ALA A 104 -0.58 5.55 -9.57
CA ALA A 104 -1.52 6.67 -9.57
C ALA A 104 -0.77 7.99 -9.70
N LEU A 105 -1.32 8.88 -10.54
CA LEU A 105 -0.85 10.25 -10.69
C LEU A 105 -1.61 11.18 -9.74
N SER A 106 -0.91 12.20 -9.24
CA SER A 106 -1.45 13.18 -8.32
C SER A 106 -2.46 14.06 -9.07
N PRO A 107 -3.66 14.29 -8.51
CA PRO A 107 -4.66 15.14 -9.16
C PRO A 107 -4.30 16.64 -9.08
N ILE A 108 -3.18 16.99 -8.43
CA ILE A 108 -2.73 18.37 -8.23
C ILE A 108 -1.72 18.78 -9.30
N ASP A 109 -0.78 17.88 -9.64
CA ASP A 109 0.39 18.18 -10.47
C ASP A 109 0.73 17.09 -11.49
N ASP A 110 -0.13 16.08 -11.66
CA ASP A 110 0.05 14.93 -12.55
C ASP A 110 1.34 14.11 -12.27
N SER A 111 2.02 14.34 -11.16
CA SER A 111 3.21 13.57 -10.77
C SER A 111 2.82 12.20 -10.23
N LYS A 112 3.62 11.16 -10.47
CA LYS A 112 3.38 9.84 -9.86
C LYS A 112 3.53 9.94 -8.34
N PHE A 113 2.45 9.68 -7.60
CA PHE A 113 2.47 9.80 -6.13
C PHE A 113 2.46 8.46 -5.39
N CYS A 114 1.87 7.40 -5.95
CA CYS A 114 1.92 6.08 -5.32
C CYS A 114 1.77 4.92 -6.30
N ASP A 115 2.17 3.73 -5.82
CA ASP A 115 1.80 2.44 -6.38
C ASP A 115 0.73 1.80 -5.47
N ILE A 116 -0.27 1.16 -6.07
CA ILE A 116 -1.39 0.49 -5.40
C ILE A 116 -1.39 -0.97 -5.82
N CYS A 117 -1.37 -1.86 -4.83
CA CYS A 117 -1.44 -3.29 -5.04
C CYS A 117 -2.89 -3.77 -4.85
N LEU A 118 -3.51 -4.28 -5.91
CA LEU A 118 -4.90 -4.74 -5.89
C LEU A 118 -5.01 -6.20 -6.32
N ARG A 119 -5.79 -6.99 -5.58
CA ARG A 119 -6.16 -8.34 -6.02
C ARG A 119 -7.16 -8.26 -7.18
N PRO A 120 -7.11 -9.19 -8.14
CA PRO A 120 -8.10 -9.33 -9.20
C PRO A 120 -9.57 -9.33 -8.71
N SER A 121 -9.83 -9.91 -7.54
CA SER A 121 -11.16 -9.96 -6.91
C SER A 121 -11.61 -8.66 -6.24
N GLN A 122 -10.69 -7.71 -5.99
CA GLN A 122 -11.03 -6.43 -5.39
C GLN A 122 -11.81 -5.57 -6.36
N THR A 123 -12.51 -4.57 -5.82
CA THR A 123 -13.40 -3.69 -6.56
C THR A 123 -12.77 -2.33 -6.81
N VAL A 124 -13.32 -1.59 -7.79
CA VAL A 124 -12.94 -0.19 -8.05
C VAL A 124 -13.11 0.68 -6.80
N LYS A 125 -14.15 0.46 -6.01
CA LYS A 125 -14.34 1.13 -4.72
C LYS A 125 -13.15 0.94 -3.78
N GLN A 126 -12.60 -0.28 -3.70
CA GLN A 126 -11.41 -0.55 -2.89
C GLN A 126 -10.18 0.18 -3.44
N ALA A 127 -10.04 0.32 -4.76
CA ALA A 127 -8.99 1.15 -5.36
C ALA A 127 -9.14 2.64 -4.97
N LYS A 128 -10.37 3.19 -4.95
CA LYS A 128 -10.63 4.55 -4.47
C LYS A 128 -10.25 4.74 -3.00
N HIS A 129 -10.56 3.76 -2.15
CA HIS A 129 -10.13 3.78 -0.76
C HIS A 129 -8.61 3.79 -0.62
N TRP A 130 -7.89 3.02 -1.45
CA TRP A 130 -6.43 3.08 -1.48
C TRP A 130 -5.91 4.46 -1.88
N LEU A 131 -6.48 5.10 -2.91
CA LEU A 131 -6.13 6.46 -3.30
C LEU A 131 -6.33 7.46 -2.14
N ALA A 132 -7.50 7.44 -1.50
CA ALA A 132 -7.82 8.30 -0.36
C ALA A 132 -6.93 8.05 0.86
N LEU A 133 -6.53 6.80 1.06
CA LEU A 133 -5.56 6.44 2.10
C LEU A 133 -4.18 7.02 1.78
N ARG A 134 -3.73 6.99 0.53
CA ARG A 134 -2.38 7.44 0.12
C ARG A 134 -2.24 8.94 -0.04
N LEU A 135 -3.33 9.63 -0.36
CA LEU A 135 -3.38 11.08 -0.40
C LEU A 135 -4.48 11.56 0.57
N PRO A 136 -4.16 11.64 1.89
CA PRO A 136 -5.13 12.05 2.89
C PRO A 136 -5.78 13.39 2.54
N GLY A 137 -7.11 13.43 2.61
CA GLY A 137 -7.92 14.57 2.19
C GLY A 137 -8.82 14.26 0.99
N LEU A 138 -8.40 13.36 0.10
CA LEU A 138 -9.28 12.92 -0.98
C LEU A 138 -10.52 12.20 -0.42
N LYS A 139 -11.70 12.65 -0.85
CA LYS A 139 -12.99 12.04 -0.53
C LYS A 139 -13.30 10.92 -1.52
N VAL A 140 -13.60 9.72 -1.01
CA VAL A 140 -13.80 8.51 -1.84
C VAL A 140 -14.94 8.71 -2.84
N GLU A 141 -16.02 9.35 -2.41
CA GLU A 141 -17.19 9.70 -3.20
C GLU A 141 -16.90 10.70 -4.33
N SER A 142 -15.82 11.48 -4.21
CA SER A 142 -15.38 12.45 -5.21
C SER A 142 -14.36 11.85 -6.19
N ILE A 143 -13.97 10.59 -6.04
CA ILE A 143 -13.06 9.91 -6.96
C ILE A 143 -13.88 9.18 -8.02
N ILE A 144 -13.56 9.43 -9.30
CA ILE A 144 -14.10 8.69 -10.45
C ILE A 144 -12.95 7.93 -11.09
N VAL A 145 -13.10 6.62 -11.31
CA VAL A 145 -12.09 5.80 -12.00
C VAL A 145 -12.55 5.56 -13.44
N ALA A 146 -11.62 5.64 -14.38
CA ALA A 146 -11.87 5.48 -15.80
C ALA A 146 -11.02 4.37 -16.42
N LYS A 147 -11.50 3.78 -17.50
CA LYS A 147 -10.78 2.76 -18.28
C LYS A 147 -9.50 3.27 -18.91
N GLU A 148 -9.50 4.52 -19.38
CA GLU A 148 -8.38 5.13 -20.09
C GLU A 148 -8.42 6.66 -19.97
N LYS A 149 -7.26 7.31 -20.15
CA LYS A 149 -7.16 8.77 -20.16
C LYS A 149 -7.64 9.30 -21.50
N PRO A 150 -8.55 10.28 -21.55
CA PRO A 150 -9.02 10.86 -22.80
C PRO A 150 -7.85 11.60 -23.44
N SER A 151 -7.51 11.20 -24.66
CA SER A 151 -6.53 11.95 -25.45
C SER A 151 -7.16 13.26 -25.95
N GLU A 152 -6.36 14.33 -26.05
CA GLU A 152 -6.81 15.61 -26.62
C GLU A 152 -7.44 15.45 -28.01
N LYS A 153 -6.93 14.48 -28.79
CA LYS A 153 -7.38 14.22 -30.17
C LYS A 153 -8.79 13.66 -30.23
N THR A 154 -9.26 12.99 -29.19
CA THR A 154 -10.49 12.19 -29.25
C THR A 154 -11.71 12.91 -28.68
N HIS A 155 -11.55 13.79 -27.68
CA HIS A 155 -12.71 14.30 -26.92
C HIS A 155 -12.69 15.81 -26.61
N GLY A 156 -11.68 16.55 -27.07
CA GLY A 156 -11.52 17.96 -26.71
C GLY A 156 -11.18 18.15 -25.23
N GLN A 157 -10.98 19.40 -24.81
CA GLN A 157 -10.63 19.71 -23.42
C GLN A 157 -11.89 19.80 -22.55
N GLY A 158 -12.17 18.78 -21.74
CA GLY A 158 -13.12 18.88 -20.64
C GLY A 158 -13.88 17.59 -20.28
N LEU A 159 -14.14 17.40 -18.99
CA LEU A 159 -14.93 16.30 -18.42
C LEU A 159 -16.36 16.20 -18.98
N ARG A 160 -16.92 17.29 -19.54
CA ARG A 160 -18.27 17.28 -20.13
C ARG A 160 -18.40 16.39 -21.37
N ASN A 161 -17.28 16.10 -22.04
CA ASN A 161 -17.24 15.21 -23.20
C ASN A 161 -16.73 13.81 -22.83
N PHE A 162 -16.64 13.50 -21.53
CA PHE A 162 -16.14 12.21 -21.07
C PHE A 162 -17.16 11.10 -21.39
N PRO A 163 -16.78 10.04 -22.12
CA PRO A 163 -17.72 8.97 -22.45
C PRO A 163 -18.20 8.26 -21.17
N ALA A 164 -19.51 8.24 -20.94
CA ALA A 164 -20.08 7.61 -19.74
C ALA A 164 -19.70 6.12 -19.62
N ASN A 165 -19.53 5.43 -20.75
CA ASN A 165 -19.11 4.02 -20.82
C ASN A 165 -17.64 3.78 -20.47
N TRP A 166 -16.84 4.83 -20.26
CA TRP A 166 -15.46 4.73 -19.78
C TRP A 166 -15.35 4.80 -18.27
N ILE A 167 -16.35 5.34 -17.59
CA ILE A 167 -16.41 5.37 -16.14
C ILE A 167 -16.62 3.94 -15.63
N LEU A 168 -15.81 3.54 -14.65
CA LEU A 168 -15.94 2.26 -13.97
C LEU A 168 -16.80 2.43 -12.73
N GLU A 169 -17.84 1.60 -12.60
CA GLU A 169 -18.69 1.54 -11.41
C GLU A 169 -17.93 0.94 -10.22
N ASP A 170 -18.33 1.33 -9.01
CA ASP A 170 -17.63 1.00 -7.75
C ASP A 170 -17.50 -0.52 -7.54
N GLU A 171 -18.50 -1.28 -7.97
CA GLU A 171 -18.66 -2.72 -7.77
C GLU A 171 -17.92 -3.57 -8.82
N VAL A 172 -17.44 -2.95 -9.90
CA VAL A 172 -16.65 -3.64 -10.92
C VAL A 172 -15.36 -4.16 -10.28
N ARG A 173 -15.04 -5.43 -10.53
CA ARG A 173 -13.80 -6.03 -10.02
C ARG A 173 -12.63 -5.67 -10.90
N ILE A 174 -11.44 -5.56 -10.33
CA ILE A 174 -10.20 -5.20 -11.04
C ILE A 174 -9.95 -6.12 -12.22
N ARG A 175 -10.19 -7.43 -12.08
CA ARG A 175 -10.04 -8.40 -13.18
C ARG A 175 -10.98 -8.18 -14.37
N ASP A 176 -12.09 -7.50 -14.14
CA ASP A 176 -13.12 -7.19 -15.15
C ASP A 176 -12.90 -5.78 -15.77
N THR A 177 -11.83 -5.09 -15.37
CA THR A 177 -11.36 -3.82 -15.95
C THR A 177 -10.27 -4.07 -17.01
N PRO A 178 -9.92 -3.07 -17.85
CA PRO A 178 -8.83 -3.22 -18.81
C PRO A 178 -7.42 -3.10 -18.20
N PHE A 179 -7.30 -2.81 -16.90
CA PHE A 179 -6.01 -2.56 -16.26
C PHE A 179 -5.11 -3.81 -16.20
N LYS A 180 -3.82 -3.60 -16.42
CA LYS A 180 -2.76 -4.61 -16.33
C LYS A 180 -1.69 -4.19 -15.32
N ASP A 181 -0.82 -5.15 -14.97
CA ASP A 181 0.28 -4.87 -14.04
C ASP A 181 1.21 -3.79 -14.63
N GLY A 182 1.46 -2.75 -13.85
CA GLY A 182 2.26 -1.59 -14.24
C GLY A 182 1.48 -0.47 -14.92
N ASP A 183 0.18 -0.61 -15.16
CA ASP A 183 -0.64 0.45 -15.77
C ASP A 183 -0.92 1.62 -14.82
N GLU A 184 -1.35 2.74 -15.40
CA GLU A 184 -1.94 3.86 -14.66
C GLU A 184 -3.35 3.52 -14.20
N LEU A 185 -3.63 3.67 -12.90
CA LEU A 185 -5.00 3.78 -12.41
C LEU A 185 -5.53 5.17 -12.76
N VAL A 186 -6.18 5.29 -13.92
CA VAL A 186 -6.73 6.56 -14.38
C VAL A 186 -7.91 6.96 -13.49
N PHE A 187 -7.77 8.05 -12.76
CA PHE A 187 -8.85 8.60 -11.96
C PHE A 187 -8.95 10.13 -12.09
N PHE A 188 -10.14 10.63 -11.80
CA PHE A 188 -10.44 12.05 -11.71
C PHE A 188 -10.96 12.36 -10.31
N TYR A 189 -10.55 13.51 -9.77
CA TYR A 189 -11.08 14.02 -8.51
C TYR A 189 -12.05 15.15 -8.79
N MET A 190 -13.29 15.02 -8.30
CA MET A 190 -14.36 16.00 -8.52
C MET A 190 -14.42 17.11 -7.47
N GLY A 191 -13.56 17.04 -6.44
CA GLY A 191 -13.39 18.11 -5.45
C GLY A 191 -12.20 19.02 -5.77
N ASP A 192 -11.87 19.89 -4.82
CA ASP A 192 -10.62 20.68 -4.85
C ASP A 192 -9.53 19.88 -4.11
N ALA A 193 -8.71 19.15 -4.87
CA ALA A 193 -7.70 18.27 -4.29
C ALA A 193 -6.66 19.05 -3.44
N ALA A 194 -6.27 20.24 -3.89
CA ALA A 194 -5.28 21.04 -3.18
C ALA A 194 -5.83 21.55 -1.84
N GLN A 195 -7.05 22.08 -1.84
CA GLN A 195 -7.72 22.52 -0.62
C GLN A 195 -8.00 21.34 0.33
N ASP A 196 -8.58 20.25 -0.19
CA ASP A 196 -8.97 19.09 0.63
C ASP A 196 -7.76 18.42 1.30
N VAL A 197 -6.62 18.30 0.60
CA VAL A 197 -5.38 17.77 1.16
C VAL A 197 -4.77 18.72 2.19
N ALA A 198 -4.76 20.03 1.92
CA ALA A 198 -4.25 21.01 2.87
C ALA A 198 -5.07 21.02 4.18
N GLU A 199 -6.40 20.97 4.08
CA GLU A 199 -7.29 20.88 5.24
C GLU A 199 -7.06 19.61 6.06
N ALA A 200 -6.87 18.46 5.39
CA ALA A 200 -6.57 17.21 6.07
C ALA A 200 -5.22 17.25 6.82
N GLN A 201 -4.19 17.84 6.21
CA GLN A 201 -2.89 18.01 6.85
C GLN A 201 -2.95 18.94 8.06
N ALA A 202 -3.72 20.03 7.97
CA ALA A 202 -3.90 20.97 9.07
C ALA A 202 -4.55 20.32 10.30
N ARG A 203 -5.40 19.29 10.13
CA ARG A 203 -6.04 18.56 11.23
C ARG A 203 -5.12 17.56 11.94
N VAL A 204 -4.03 17.14 11.30
CA VAL A 204 -3.08 16.16 11.85
C VAL A 204 -1.90 16.83 12.55
N ALA A 205 -1.70 18.13 12.34
CA ALA A 205 -0.67 18.88 13.04
C ALA A 205 -0.97 18.88 14.55
N PRO A 206 -0.05 18.38 15.40
CA PRO A 206 -0.23 18.47 16.85
C PRO A 206 -0.33 19.95 17.24
N GLU A 207 -1.35 20.30 18.05
CA GLU A 207 -1.37 21.60 18.73
C GLU A 207 -0.09 21.68 19.56
N GLY A 208 0.81 22.60 19.17
CA GLY A 208 2.14 22.75 19.76
C GLY A 208 2.12 23.28 21.19
#